data_AF-A0A3A1R9G5-F1
#
_entry.id   AF-A0A3A1R9G5-F1
#
_cell.length_a   1.000
_cell.length_b   1.000
_cell.length_c   1.000
_cell.angle_alpha   90.00
_cell.angle_beta   90.00
_cell.angle_gamma   90.00
#
_symmetry.space_group_name_H-M   'P 1'
#
loop_
_entity.id
_entity.type
_entity.pdbx_description
1 polymer ?
#
loop_
_entity_poly.entity_id
_entity_poly.type
_entity_poly.pdbx_seq_one_letter_code
_entity_poly.pdbx_strand_id
1 'polypeptide(L)' 'MDKYQKPQTPDFDSLDDRVIASASGEPSMVIKTNLDPENIEEDNPYFNKSDQQDPKKFKDYFKE' A
#
# COMPACT_ATOMS: atom_id res chain seq x y z
N MET A 1 24.88 -35.61 -6.36
CA MET A 1 24.47 -34.34 -7.00
C MET A 1 22.99 -34.21 -6.78
N ASP A 2 22.62 -33.74 -5.59
CA ASP A 2 21.24 -33.62 -5.18
C ASP A 2 20.58 -32.47 -5.95
N LYS A 3 19.49 -32.81 -6.64
CA LYS A 3 18.77 -31.89 -7.51
C LYS A 3 18.05 -30.87 -6.61
N TYR A 4 18.32 -29.59 -6.83
CA TYR A 4 17.69 -28.46 -6.16
C TYR A 4 16.16 -28.59 -6.20
N GLN A 5 15.56 -28.93 -5.06
CA GLN A 5 14.13 -28.77 -4.84
C GLN A 5 13.86 -27.26 -4.78
N LYS A 6 13.09 -26.73 -5.75
CA LYS A 6 12.59 -25.36 -5.62
C LYS A 6 11.79 -25.27 -4.32
N PRO A 7 12.04 -24.29 -3.45
CA PRO A 7 11.20 -24.08 -2.28
C PRO A 7 9.76 -23.86 -2.75
N GLN A 8 8.79 -24.47 -2.06
CA GLN A 8 7.35 -24.27 -2.37
C GLN A 8 6.86 -22.86 -1.99
N THR A 9 7.70 -22.06 -1.33
CA THR A 9 7.41 -20.69 -0.92
C THR A 9 7.94 -19.72 -1.98
N PRO A 10 7.18 -18.66 -2.33
CA PRO A 10 7.66 -17.62 -3.22
C PRO A 10 8.92 -16.96 -2.65
N ASP A 11 9.86 -16.60 -3.52
CA ASP A 11 11.03 -15.77 -3.17
C ASP A 11 10.69 -14.27 -3.11
N PHE A 12 9.51 -13.89 -3.63
CA PHE A 12 8.96 -12.52 -3.65
C PHE A 12 9.79 -11.51 -4.46
N ASP A 13 10.59 -12.00 -5.40
CA ASP A 13 11.45 -11.19 -6.25
C ASP A 13 10.68 -10.50 -7.39
N SER A 14 9.53 -11.05 -7.81
CA SER A 14 8.67 -10.45 -8.83
C SER A 14 7.26 -10.11 -8.31
N LEU A 15 6.54 -9.26 -9.05
CA LEU A 15 5.15 -8.89 -8.71
C LEU A 15 4.20 -10.08 -8.79
N ASP A 16 4.44 -10.99 -9.74
CA ASP A 16 3.59 -12.15 -9.98
C ASP A 16 3.72 -13.20 -8.87
N ASP A 17 4.75 -13.10 -8.03
CA ASP A 17 4.91 -13.90 -6.82
C ASP A 17 4.02 -13.41 -5.66
N ARG A 18 3.37 -12.25 -5.81
CA ARG A 18 2.49 -11.65 -4.81
C ARG A 18 1.03 -11.86 -5.18
N VAL A 19 0.20 -12.16 -4.19
CA VAL A 19 -1.26 -12.10 -4.34
C VAL A 19 -1.68 -10.62 -4.32
N ILE A 20 -2.08 -10.09 -5.48
CA ILE A 20 -2.61 -8.73 -5.61
C ILE A 20 -4.11 -8.83 -5.82
N ALA A 21 -4.89 -8.45 -4.81
CA ALA A 21 -6.34 -8.37 -4.92
C ALA A 21 -6.75 -7.09 -5.66
N SER A 22 -7.75 -7.19 -6.54
CA SER A 22 -8.41 -6.02 -7.11
C SER A 22 -9.22 -5.27 -6.05
N ALA A 23 -9.39 -3.96 -6.22
CA ALA A 23 -10.27 -3.17 -5.37
C ALA A 23 -11.69 -3.76 -5.36
N SER A 24 -12.33 -3.80 -4.19
CA SER A 24 -13.73 -4.23 -4.07
C SER A 24 -14.65 -3.20 -4.74
N GLY A 25 -15.71 -3.68 -5.41
CA GLY A 25 -16.78 -2.82 -5.92
C GLY A 25 -17.81 -2.43 -4.84
N GLU A 26 -17.67 -2.97 -3.63
CA GLU A 26 -18.53 -2.67 -2.49
C GLU A 26 -18.13 -1.34 -1.82
N PRO A 27 -19.06 -0.67 -1.12
CA PRO A 27 -18.77 0.58 -0.43
C PRO A 27 -17.72 0.37 0.69
N SER A 28 -16.73 1.26 0.75
CA SER A 28 -15.75 1.34 1.84
C SER A 28 -16.23 2.26 2.95
N MET A 29 -16.05 1.85 4.21
CA MET A 29 -16.28 2.70 5.38
C MET A 29 -14.94 3.14 5.97
N VAL A 30 -14.75 4.45 6.12
CA VAL A 30 -13.59 5.06 6.77
C VAL A 30 -14.06 5.72 8.06
N ILE A 31 -13.41 5.41 9.19
CA ILE A 31 -13.73 5.99 10.50
C ILE A 31 -12.50 6.75 10.96
N LYS A 32 -12.64 8.07 11.11
CA LYS A 32 -11.62 8.95 11.69
C LYS A 32 -11.95 9.26 13.14
N THR A 33 -10.91 9.36 13.95
CA THR A 33 -11.00 9.75 15.36
C THR A 33 -10.53 11.18 15.55
N ASN A 34 -10.82 11.75 16.72
CA ASN A 34 -10.28 13.05 17.12
C ASN A 34 -8.78 13.03 17.43
N LEU A 35 -8.15 11.84 17.45
CA LEU A 35 -6.71 11.68 17.64
C LEU A 35 -5.97 11.58 16.30
N ASP A 36 -6.68 11.35 15.20
CA ASP A 36 -6.06 11.30 13.88
C ASP A 36 -5.70 12.71 13.41
N PRO A 37 -4.52 12.89 12.78
CA PRO A 37 -4.12 14.19 12.27
C PRO A 37 -5.08 14.68 11.17
N GLU A 38 -5.40 15.97 11.19
CA GLU A 38 -6.24 16.59 10.15
C GLU A 38 -5.55 16.55 8.77
N ASN A 39 -4.22 16.61 8.77
CA ASN A 39 -3.42 16.58 7.56
C ASN A 39 -2.88 15.16 7.31
N ILE A 40 -3.27 14.58 6.18
CA ILE A 40 -2.83 13.24 5.73
C ILE A 40 -1.32 13.13 5.46
N GLU A 41 -0.60 14.24 5.45
CA GLU A 41 0.86 14.30 5.29
C GLU A 41 1.59 14.20 6.65
N GLU A 42 0.87 14.36 7.76
CA GLU A 42 1.39 14.23 9.11
C GLU A 42 1.20 12.78 9.60
N ASP A 43 2.25 12.21 10.18
CA ASP A 43 2.29 10.84 10.71
C ASP A 43 1.85 9.72 9.74
N ASN A 44 1.78 10.01 8.45
CA ASN A 44 1.44 9.04 7.43
C ASN A 44 2.70 8.32 6.93
N PRO A 45 2.86 7.00 7.16
CA PRO A 45 4.04 6.24 6.76
C PRO A 45 4.21 6.15 5.25
N TYR A 46 3.16 6.45 4.48
CA TYR A 46 3.18 6.47 3.02
C TYR A 46 3.52 7.86 2.45
N PHE A 47 3.61 8.89 3.29
CA PHE A 47 4.02 10.22 2.86
C PHE A 47 5.53 10.39 3.04
N ASN A 48 6.23 10.70 1.94
CA ASN A 48 7.64 11.04 1.98
C ASN A 48 7.86 12.38 1.28
N LYS A 49 8.17 13.43 2.07
CA LYS A 49 8.39 14.79 1.57
C LYS A 49 9.46 14.88 0.47
N SER A 50 10.45 13.99 0.50
CA SER A 50 11.60 14.01 -0.40
C SER A 50 11.30 13.35 -1.75
N ASP A 51 10.40 12.35 -1.76
CA ASP A 51 10.15 11.46 -2.89
C ASP A 51 8.72 11.58 -3.45
N GLN A 52 7.99 12.62 -3.04
CA GLN A 52 6.60 12.83 -3.45
C GLN A 52 6.53 13.26 -4.92
N GLN A 53 6.47 12.30 -5.84
CA GLN A 53 6.39 12.56 -7.27
C GLN A 53 5.08 13.24 -7.69
N ASP A 54 3.97 12.94 -7.00
CA ASP A 54 2.67 13.54 -7.26
C ASP A 54 1.88 13.81 -5.96
N PRO A 55 2.03 15.01 -5.39
CA PRO A 55 1.32 15.41 -4.17
C PRO A 55 -0.21 15.44 -4.34
N LYS A 56 -0.72 15.70 -5.55
CA LYS A 56 -2.17 15.76 -5.79
C LYS A 56 -2.77 14.36 -5.79
N LYS A 57 -2.18 13.44 -6.54
CA LYS A 57 -2.66 12.05 -6.60
C LYS A 57 -2.62 11.36 -5.23
N PHE A 58 -1.59 11.65 -4.44
CA PHE A 58 -1.54 11.19 -3.06
C PHE A 58 -2.71 11.74 -2.24
N LYS A 59 -2.94 13.06 -2.28
CA LYS A 59 -4.08 13.68 -1.59
C LYS A 59 -5.39 13.08 -2.01
N ASP A 60 -5.60 12.88 -3.30
CA ASP A 60 -6.83 12.33 -3.85
C ASP A 60 -7.04 10.86 -3.45
N TYR A 61 -5.98 10.06 -3.31
CA TYR A 61 -6.09 8.68 -2.85
C TYR A 61 -6.58 8.56 -1.41
N PHE A 62 -6.14 9.46 -0.53
CA PHE A 62 -6.56 9.52 0.87
C PHE A 62 -7.74 10.46 1.12
N LYS A 63 -8.33 11.00 0.04
CA LYS A 63 -9.52 11.84 0.11
C LYS A 63 -10.75 10.94 0.18
N GLU A 64 -11.66 11.30 1.07
CA GLU A 64 -13.00 10.68 1.18
C GLU A 64 -13.91 11.13 0.04
#